data_AF-A0A939II99-F1
#
_entry.id   AF-A0A939II99-F1
#
_cell.length_a   1.000
_cell.length_b   1.000
_cell.length_c   1.000
_cell.angle_alpha   90.00
_cell.angle_beta   90.00
_cell.angle_gamma   90.00
#
_symmetry.space_group_name_H-M   'P 1'
#
loop_
_entity.id
_entity.type
_entity.pdbx_description
1 polymer ?
#
loop_
_entity_poly.entity_id
_entity_poly.type
_entity_poly.pdbx_seq_one_letter_code
_entity_poly.pdbx_strand_id
1 'polypeptide(L)'
;MSLLPKLSRLIVELSRRRVIRAAGVYLVTLWLLAQGVADIFPAFGLPDWSVRSFVGVGLLLLPAVIALAWRYDITPEGLVPDYGLDDTQSTLTDVGDSGIIAVSWTDWQAGRQTRRFDSEFTVGRAPENVIHLEDKRVSRQHARFYLDHGHWWVEDLGSANGTFVDGERIQRRRLEGAAVVRLHRQGPKLMVDVRTPGLSDSSIG
;
A
#
# COMPACT_ATOMS: atom_id res chain seq x y z
N MET A 1 27.69 -24.44 -3.16
CA MET A 1 28.02 -23.51 -2.06
C MET A 1 27.79 -22.07 -2.52
N SER A 2 26.54 -21.59 -2.52
CA SER A 2 26.21 -20.15 -2.65
C SER A 2 24.77 -19.88 -2.20
N LEU A 3 24.50 -20.11 -0.91
CA LEU A 3 23.21 -19.77 -0.28
C LEU A 3 23.14 -18.28 0.14
N LEU A 4 24.28 -17.59 0.14
CA LEU A 4 24.43 -16.20 0.57
C LEU A 4 23.69 -15.15 -0.30
N PRO A 5 23.62 -15.23 -1.65
CA PRO A 5 22.96 -14.18 -2.46
C PRO A 5 21.43 -14.30 -2.52
N LYS A 6 20.85 -15.47 -2.22
CA LYS A 6 19.40 -15.64 -2.10
C LYS A 6 18.87 -15.11 -0.77
N LEU A 7 19.62 -15.31 0.32
CA LEU A 7 19.26 -14.83 1.65
C LEU A 7 19.25 -13.31 1.73
N SER A 8 20.21 -12.61 1.08
CA SER A 8 20.22 -11.15 1.08
C SER A 8 19.00 -10.55 0.36
N ARG A 9 18.50 -11.18 -0.70
CA ARG A 9 17.23 -10.76 -1.34
C ARG A 9 16.04 -10.97 -0.42
N LEU A 10 15.93 -12.13 0.23
CA LEU A 10 14.84 -12.41 1.16
C LEU A 10 14.86 -11.50 2.40
N ILE A 11 16.05 -11.17 2.93
CA ILE A 11 16.22 -10.24 4.05
C ILE A 11 15.86 -8.80 3.65
N VAL A 12 16.20 -8.39 2.42
CA VAL A 12 15.85 -7.08 1.88
C VAL A 12 14.35 -6.99 1.57
N GLU A 13 13.72 -8.08 1.12
CA GLU A 13 12.27 -8.21 0.90
C GLU A 13 11.48 -8.08 2.21
N LEU A 14 11.96 -8.71 3.29
CA LEU A 14 11.31 -8.71 4.60
C LEU A 14 11.51 -7.39 5.38
N SER A 15 12.51 -6.59 5.01
CA SER A 15 12.85 -5.32 5.69
C SER A 15 11.91 -4.15 5.33
N ARG A 16 11.09 -4.28 4.29
CA ARG A 16 10.15 -3.21 3.88
C ARG A 16 8.85 -3.13 4.68
N ARG A 17 8.58 -4.05 5.61
CA ARG A 17 7.37 -3.99 6.45
C ARG A 17 7.74 -4.21 7.91
N ARG A 18 7.00 -3.57 8.82
CA ARG A 18 7.17 -3.50 10.29
C ARG A 18 7.28 -4.87 11.02
N VAL A 19 7.26 -5.97 10.28
CA VAL A 19 7.39 -7.37 10.71
C VAL A 19 8.69 -7.63 11.47
N ILE A 20 9.82 -7.01 11.10
CA ILE A 20 11.08 -7.19 11.83
C ILE A 20 11.01 -6.63 13.25
N ARG A 21 10.28 -5.52 13.46
CA ARG A 21 10.11 -4.93 14.79
C ARG A 21 9.24 -5.83 15.67
N ALA A 22 8.15 -6.38 15.12
CA ALA A 22 7.30 -7.32 15.83
C ALA A 22 8.06 -8.62 16.18
N ALA A 23 8.75 -9.23 15.20
CA ALA A 23 9.55 -10.43 15.41
C ALA A 23 10.68 -10.23 16.44
N GLY A 24 11.32 -9.06 16.42
CA GLY A 24 12.32 -8.69 17.42
C GLY A 24 11.74 -8.59 18.83
N VAL A 25 10.58 -7.94 19.01
CA VAL A 25 9.90 -7.87 20.30
C VAL A 25 9.56 -9.27 20.83
N TYR A 26 9.02 -10.15 19.98
CA TYR A 26 8.68 -11.51 20.40
C TYR A 26 9.91 -12.37 20.75
N LEU A 27 11.02 -12.23 20.02
CA LEU A 27 12.27 -12.90 20.37
C LEU A 27 12.80 -12.43 21.74
N VAL A 28 12.76 -11.12 22.00
CA VAL A 28 13.19 -10.55 23.28
C VAL A 28 12.26 -10.97 24.40
N THR A 29 10.94 -10.95 24.21
CA THR A 29 9.96 -11.41 25.21
C THR A 29 10.14 -12.90 25.53
N LEU A 30 10.34 -13.74 24.51
CA LEU A 30 10.58 -15.17 24.69
C LEU A 30 11.93 -15.44 25.40
N TRP A 31 12.96 -14.69 25.05
CA TRP A 31 14.27 -14.76 25.69
C TRP A 31 14.22 -14.32 27.17
N LEU A 32 13.53 -13.22 27.48
CA LEU A 32 13.34 -12.75 28.86
C LEU A 32 12.49 -13.71 29.70
N LEU A 33 11.45 -14.31 29.12
CA LEU A 33 10.65 -15.34 29.78
C LEU A 33 11.50 -16.58 30.10
N ALA A 34 12.29 -17.04 29.14
CA ALA A 34 13.18 -18.17 29.33
C ALA A 34 14.25 -17.89 30.41
N GLN A 35 14.81 -16.67 30.42
CA GLN A 35 15.76 -16.24 31.45
C GLN A 35 15.11 -16.23 32.84
N GLY A 36 13.94 -15.60 32.99
CA GLY A 36 13.23 -15.57 34.26
C GLY A 36 12.88 -16.97 34.77
N VAL A 37 12.43 -17.87 33.89
CA VAL A 37 12.12 -19.26 34.25
C VAL A 37 13.36 -20.02 34.73
N ALA A 38 14.50 -19.86 34.05
CA ALA A 38 15.75 -20.54 34.41
C ALA A 38 16.31 -20.09 35.77
N ASP A 39 16.19 -18.80 36.08
CA ASP A 39 16.69 -18.23 37.34
C ASP A 39 15.73 -18.47 38.52
N ILE A 40 14.41 -18.48 38.25
CA ILE A 40 13.38 -18.59 39.28
C ILE A 40 13.11 -20.05 39.65
N PHE A 41 13.05 -20.98 38.70
CA PHE A 41 12.58 -22.35 38.97
C PHE A 41 13.42 -23.13 40.00
N PRO A 42 14.77 -23.05 39.99
CA PRO A 42 15.59 -23.69 41.01
C PRO A 42 15.37 -23.10 42.42
N ALA A 43 15.06 -21.80 42.51
CA ALA A 43 14.77 -21.13 43.77
C ALA A 43 13.47 -21.62 44.43
N PHE A 44 12.55 -22.18 43.65
CA PHE A 44 11.32 -22.80 44.13
C PHE A 44 11.43 -24.33 44.33
N GLY A 45 12.60 -24.93 44.08
CA GLY A 45 12.82 -26.38 44.24
C GLY A 45 12.06 -27.25 43.24
N LEU A 46 11.69 -26.71 42.08
CA LEU A 46 10.94 -27.44 41.07
C LEU A 46 11.83 -28.48 40.35
N PRO A 47 11.32 -29.68 40.03
CA PRO A 47 12.12 -30.72 39.39
C PRO A 47 12.43 -30.41 37.91
N ASP A 48 13.53 -30.95 37.37
CA ASP A 48 14.06 -30.65 36.02
C ASP A 48 13.11 -30.93 34.86
N TRP A 49 12.13 -31.81 35.03
CA TRP A 49 11.12 -32.09 34.00
C TRP A 49 10.27 -30.85 33.68
N SER A 50 10.12 -29.94 34.64
CA SER A 50 9.31 -28.72 34.52
C SER A 50 9.85 -27.80 33.42
N VAL A 51 11.17 -27.68 33.32
CA VAL A 51 11.85 -26.88 32.27
C VAL A 51 11.60 -27.50 30.89
N ARG A 52 11.66 -28.82 30.78
CA ARG A 52 11.41 -29.54 29.51
C ARG A 52 9.96 -29.39 29.04
N SER A 53 9.00 -29.43 29.96
CA SER A 53 7.59 -29.21 29.64
C SER A 53 7.34 -27.77 29.15
N PHE A 54 7.99 -26.78 29.76
CA PHE A 54 7.84 -25.37 29.36
C PHE A 54 8.41 -25.11 27.95
N VAL A 55 9.58 -25.67 27.65
CA VAL A 55 10.17 -25.62 26.30
C VAL A 55 9.25 -26.29 25.28
N GLY A 56 8.66 -27.44 25.62
CA GLY A 56 7.69 -28.14 24.76
C GLY A 56 6.44 -27.30 24.47
N VAL A 57 5.88 -26.64 25.49
CA VAL A 57 4.72 -25.74 25.33
C VAL A 57 5.08 -24.54 24.45
N GLY A 58 6.25 -23.93 24.63
CA GLY A 58 6.73 -22.85 23.77
C GLY A 58 6.84 -23.26 22.29
N LEU A 59 7.36 -24.48 22.03
CA LEU A 59 7.49 -25.02 20.68
C LEU A 59 6.12 -25.29 20.02
N LEU A 60 5.10 -25.61 20.83
CA LEU A 60 3.73 -25.90 20.39
C LEU A 60 2.91 -24.62 20.19
N LEU A 61 3.17 -23.58 21.01
CA LEU A 61 2.55 -22.26 20.87
C LEU A 61 3.11 -21.47 19.69
N LEU A 62 4.38 -21.67 19.32
CA LEU A 62 5.03 -20.95 18.22
C LEU A 62 4.29 -21.07 16.86
N PRO A 63 3.92 -22.26 16.37
CA PRO A 63 3.12 -22.37 15.13
C PRO A 63 1.71 -21.81 15.29
N ALA A 64 1.09 -21.91 16.48
CA ALA A 64 -0.22 -21.33 16.75
C ALA A 64 -0.20 -19.79 16.72
N VAL A 65 0.86 -19.16 17.24
CA VAL A 65 1.07 -17.71 17.21
C VAL A 65 1.37 -17.22 15.79
N ILE A 66 2.14 -17.96 15.00
CA ILE A 66 2.37 -17.66 13.57
C ILE A 66 1.04 -17.74 12.80
N ALA A 67 0.24 -18.77 13.05
CA ALA A 67 -1.08 -18.90 12.45
C ALA A 67 -2.04 -17.79 12.89
N LEU A 68 -1.99 -17.36 14.16
CA LEU A 68 -2.74 -16.20 14.65
C LEU A 68 -2.25 -14.90 14.01
N ALA A 69 -0.95 -14.69 13.86
CA ALA A 69 -0.39 -13.50 13.23
C ALA A 69 -0.82 -13.40 11.75
N TRP A 70 -0.90 -14.54 11.05
CA TRP A 70 -1.46 -14.60 9.71
C TRP A 70 -2.99 -14.36 9.69
N ARG A 71 -3.70 -14.81 10.74
CA ARG A 71 -5.15 -14.64 10.86
C ARG A 71 -5.57 -13.24 11.32
N TYR A 72 -4.69 -12.51 11.99
CA TYR A 72 -4.91 -11.13 12.44
C TYR A 72 -4.21 -10.09 11.56
N ASP A 73 -3.68 -10.47 10.39
CA ASP A 73 -3.42 -9.53 9.30
C ASP A 73 -4.77 -9.00 8.79
N ILE A 74 -5.35 -8.09 9.58
CA ILE A 74 -6.40 -7.18 9.16
C ILE A 74 -5.80 -6.42 7.99
N THR A 75 -6.42 -6.60 6.82
CA THR A 75 -6.26 -5.77 5.63
C THR A 75 -5.98 -4.32 6.07
N PRO A 76 -4.82 -3.73 5.72
CA PRO A 76 -4.60 -2.30 5.93
C PRO A 76 -5.55 -1.44 5.09
N GLU A 77 -6.45 -2.04 4.33
CA GLU A 77 -7.68 -1.45 3.81
C GLU A 77 -8.81 -1.53 4.86
N GLY A 78 -8.62 -0.84 5.98
CA GLY A 78 -9.66 -0.61 6.97
C GLY A 78 -10.42 0.68 6.68
N LEU A 79 -11.54 0.52 5.95
CA LEU A 79 -12.68 1.44 5.81
C LEU A 79 -12.44 2.70 4.96
N VAL A 80 -12.81 2.62 3.67
CA VAL A 80 -13.27 3.79 2.92
C VAL A 80 -14.60 4.21 3.58
N PRO A 81 -14.72 5.44 4.11
CA PRO A 81 -16.03 5.99 4.47
C PRO A 81 -16.91 5.99 3.23
N ASP A 82 -18.03 5.28 3.33
CA ASP A 82 -19.12 5.37 2.38
C ASP A 82 -19.62 6.82 2.41
N TYR A 83 -19.20 7.62 1.43
CA TYR A 83 -19.82 8.92 1.22
C TYR A 83 -21.23 8.62 0.74
N GLY A 84 -22.18 8.69 1.66
CA GLY A 84 -23.60 8.69 1.36
C GLY A 84 -23.88 9.75 0.29
N LEU A 85 -23.92 9.29 -0.95
CA LEU A 85 -24.60 9.94 -2.05
C LEU A 85 -25.90 9.15 -2.23
N ASP A 86 -26.80 9.31 -1.26
CA ASP A 86 -28.22 9.18 -1.55
C ASP A 86 -28.55 10.35 -2.49
N ASP A 87 -28.51 10.09 -3.79
CA ASP A 87 -29.57 10.55 -4.67
C ASP A 87 -29.54 9.82 -6.02
N THR A 88 -30.71 9.23 -6.33
CA THR A 88 -31.16 8.87 -7.68
C THR A 88 -30.75 7.50 -8.23
N GLN A 89 -31.26 6.44 -7.58
CA GLN A 89 -31.83 5.31 -8.35
C GLN A 89 -32.98 5.84 -9.22
N SER A 90 -32.71 6.37 -10.41
CA SER A 90 -33.68 6.59 -11.50
C SER A 90 -32.97 7.16 -12.72
N THR A 91 -32.55 6.31 -13.66
CA THR A 91 -32.83 6.40 -15.11
C THR A 91 -31.92 5.40 -15.83
N LEU A 92 -32.49 4.26 -16.17
CA LEU A 92 -31.89 3.20 -16.98
C LEU A 92 -31.80 3.67 -18.44
N THR A 93 -30.67 4.26 -18.82
CA THR A 93 -30.26 4.35 -20.23
C THR A 93 -28.75 4.57 -20.31
N ASP A 94 -28.04 3.57 -20.85
CA ASP A 94 -26.69 3.69 -21.41
C ASP A 94 -25.50 3.93 -20.43
N VAL A 95 -25.28 3.01 -19.48
CA VAL A 95 -24.00 2.89 -18.76
C VAL A 95 -23.20 1.73 -19.37
N GLY A 96 -22.55 2.02 -20.49
CA GLY A 96 -21.47 1.19 -21.02
C GLY A 96 -20.11 1.67 -20.47
N ASP A 97 -19.39 0.78 -19.80
CA ASP A 97 -17.92 0.70 -19.92
C ASP A 97 -17.05 1.87 -19.39
N SER A 98 -17.31 2.38 -18.19
CA SER A 98 -16.37 3.29 -17.48
C SER A 98 -15.28 2.43 -16.80
N GLY A 99 -14.04 2.30 -17.28
CA GLY A 99 -13.06 3.34 -17.56
C GLY A 99 -11.87 3.06 -16.65
N ILE A 100 -10.98 2.12 -16.98
CA ILE A 100 -9.81 1.82 -16.14
C ILE A 100 -8.70 2.83 -16.45
N ILE A 101 -8.12 3.44 -15.42
CA ILE A 101 -6.93 4.30 -15.59
C ILE A 101 -5.68 3.56 -15.13
N ALA A 102 -4.70 3.45 -16.03
CA ALA A 102 -3.37 2.96 -15.69
C ALA A 102 -2.49 4.15 -15.33
N VAL A 103 -1.90 4.12 -14.14
CA VAL A 103 -0.97 5.16 -13.69
C VAL A 103 0.38 4.51 -13.45
N SER A 104 1.41 5.08 -14.06
CA SER A 104 2.80 4.70 -13.81
C SER A 104 3.62 5.86 -13.27
N TRP A 105 4.41 5.61 -12.24
CA TRP A 105 5.28 6.59 -11.61
C TRP A 105 6.60 5.95 -11.22
N THR A 106 7.62 6.76 -10.97
CA THR A 106 8.89 6.27 -10.44
C THR A 106 8.89 6.46 -8.93
N ASP A 107 9.01 5.34 -8.22
CA ASP A 107 9.20 5.32 -6.78
C ASP A 107 10.70 5.34 -6.46
N TRP A 108 11.07 6.06 -5.39
CA TRP A 108 12.47 6.27 -5.01
C TRP A 108 13.15 5.00 -4.48
N GLN A 109 12.39 4.02 -3.98
CA GLN A 109 12.91 2.74 -3.50
C GLN A 109 12.62 1.58 -4.45
N ALA A 110 11.52 1.63 -5.19
CA ALA A 110 10.97 0.49 -5.94
C ALA A 110 11.08 0.61 -7.47
N GLY A 111 11.72 1.66 -7.99
CA GLY A 111 11.83 1.88 -9.43
C GLY A 111 10.48 2.24 -10.06
N ARG A 112 10.29 1.92 -11.34
CA ARG A 112 9.03 2.23 -12.04
C ARG A 112 7.90 1.32 -11.53
N GLN A 113 6.85 1.94 -11.01
CA GLN A 113 5.61 1.30 -10.58
C GLN A 113 4.50 1.58 -11.60
N THR A 114 3.61 0.62 -11.80
CA THR A 114 2.40 0.77 -12.62
C THR A 114 1.23 0.14 -11.88
N ARG A 115 0.16 0.89 -11.65
CA ARG A 115 -1.06 0.42 -11.00
C ARG A 115 -2.28 0.84 -11.83
N ARG A 116 -3.31 -0.01 -11.82
CA ARG A 116 -4.60 0.28 -12.44
C ARG A 116 -5.61 0.66 -11.37
N PHE A 117 -6.47 1.62 -11.69
CA PHE A 117 -7.54 2.08 -10.81
C PHE A 117 -8.86 2.09 -11.58
N ASP A 118 -9.92 1.73 -10.86
CA ASP A 118 -11.33 1.72 -11.27
C ASP A 118 -12.19 2.62 -10.37
N SER A 119 -11.56 3.26 -9.37
CA SER A 119 -12.18 4.02 -8.30
C SER A 119 -11.28 5.18 -7.87
N GLU A 120 -11.86 6.18 -7.20
CA GLU A 120 -11.14 7.38 -6.76
C GLU A 120 -9.87 7.03 -5.95
N PHE A 121 -8.79 7.77 -6.22
CA PHE A 121 -7.55 7.62 -5.47
C PHE A 121 -6.82 8.96 -5.30
N THR A 122 -6.00 9.03 -4.25
CA THR A 122 -5.25 10.23 -3.90
C THR A 122 -3.75 10.06 -4.11
N VAL A 123 -3.09 11.19 -4.37
CA VAL A 123 -1.65 11.29 -4.55
C VAL A 123 -1.10 12.38 -3.66
N GLY A 124 -0.01 12.10 -2.94
CA GLY A 124 0.63 13.07 -2.07
C GLY A 124 1.80 12.51 -1.27
N ARG A 125 2.43 13.36 -0.45
CA ARG A 125 3.59 12.97 0.38
C ARG A 125 3.23 12.29 1.70
N ALA A 126 1.97 12.30 2.08
CA ALA A 126 1.56 11.59 3.27
C ALA A 126 1.42 10.09 2.96
N PRO A 127 1.75 9.21 3.91
CA PRO A 127 1.63 7.77 3.72
C PRO A 127 0.17 7.29 3.61
N GLU A 128 -0.80 8.18 3.89
CA GLU A 128 -2.23 7.93 3.74
C GLU A 128 -2.70 7.93 2.28
N ASN A 129 -1.92 8.50 1.34
CA ASN A 129 -2.30 8.52 -0.07
C ASN A 129 -2.06 7.17 -0.73
N VAL A 130 -2.94 6.81 -1.66
CA VAL A 130 -2.83 5.58 -2.45
C VAL A 130 -1.54 5.57 -3.27
N ILE A 131 -1.17 6.71 -3.86
CA ILE A 131 0.16 6.93 -4.43
C ILE A 131 0.93 7.86 -3.50
N HIS A 132 1.75 7.26 -2.65
CA HIS A 132 2.65 7.97 -1.73
C HIS A 132 3.95 8.35 -2.45
N LEU A 133 4.29 9.64 -2.43
CA LEU A 133 5.51 10.18 -3.04
C LEU A 133 6.35 10.94 -2.00
N GLU A 134 7.55 10.44 -1.70
CA GLU A 134 8.48 11.06 -0.74
C GLU A 134 9.21 12.28 -1.35
N ASP A 135 8.45 13.29 -1.75
CA ASP A 135 8.97 14.58 -2.20
C ASP A 135 8.49 15.70 -1.27
N LYS A 136 9.44 16.45 -0.69
CA LYS A 136 9.15 17.54 0.24
C LYS A 136 8.35 18.69 -0.40
N ARG A 137 8.38 18.82 -1.73
CA ARG A 137 7.63 19.83 -2.48
C ARG A 137 6.21 19.36 -2.80
N VAL A 138 5.88 18.10 -2.56
CA VAL A 138 4.52 17.58 -2.72
C VAL A 138 3.74 17.82 -1.42
N SER A 139 2.55 18.42 -1.49
CA SER A 139 1.63 18.51 -0.34
C SER A 139 1.26 17.15 0.25
N ARG A 140 0.86 17.13 1.53
CA ARG A 140 0.45 15.89 2.22
C ARG A 140 -0.63 15.15 1.44
N GLN A 141 -1.72 15.83 1.12
CA GLN A 141 -2.70 15.45 0.11
C GLN A 141 -2.56 16.47 -1.01
N HIS A 142 -2.23 16.04 -2.22
CA HIS A 142 -1.85 16.95 -3.29
C HIS A 142 -2.88 17.01 -4.39
N ALA A 143 -3.23 15.85 -4.92
CA ALA A 143 -4.19 15.72 -5.99
C ALA A 143 -5.05 14.48 -5.76
N ARG A 144 -6.29 14.53 -6.25
CA ARG A 144 -7.16 13.36 -6.37
C ARG A 144 -7.47 13.07 -7.82
N PHE A 145 -7.66 11.80 -8.10
CA PHE A 145 -8.14 11.29 -9.37
C PHE A 145 -9.47 10.60 -9.12
N TYR A 146 -10.51 10.98 -9.85
CA TYR A 146 -11.84 10.44 -9.66
C TYR A 146 -12.57 10.30 -10.98
N LEU A 147 -13.57 9.42 -10.99
CA LEU A 147 -14.45 9.23 -12.10
C LEU A 147 -15.69 10.11 -11.91
N ASP A 148 -16.01 10.92 -12.91
CA ASP A 148 -17.20 11.78 -12.92
C ASP A 148 -17.83 11.73 -14.31
N HIS A 149 -19.12 11.36 -14.36
CA HIS A 149 -19.87 11.15 -15.62
C HIS A 149 -19.13 10.26 -16.63
N GLY A 150 -18.53 9.14 -16.18
CA GLY A 150 -17.80 8.19 -17.04
C GLY A 150 -16.43 8.68 -17.51
N HIS A 151 -15.94 9.80 -17.00
CA HIS A 151 -14.65 10.39 -17.38
C HIS A 151 -13.73 10.50 -16.18
N TRP A 152 -12.44 10.22 -16.39
CA TRP A 152 -11.44 10.46 -15.35
C TRP A 152 -11.11 11.94 -15.27
N TRP A 153 -11.02 12.42 -14.04
CA TRP A 153 -10.58 13.78 -13.72
C TRP A 153 -9.40 13.72 -12.77
N VAL A 154 -8.52 14.71 -12.89
CA VAL A 154 -7.52 15.04 -11.88
C VAL A 154 -7.83 16.42 -11.30
N GLU A 155 -7.73 16.55 -9.99
CA GLU A 155 -8.01 17.78 -9.26
C GLU A 155 -6.93 18.06 -8.20
N ASP A 156 -6.51 19.31 -8.13
CA ASP A 156 -5.58 19.81 -7.12
C ASP A 156 -6.32 20.11 -5.81
N LEU A 157 -5.84 19.53 -4.70
CA LEU A 157 -6.47 19.66 -3.38
C LEU A 157 -5.93 20.86 -2.59
N GLY A 158 -5.69 21.99 -3.26
CA GLY A 158 -5.12 23.18 -2.64
C GLY A 158 -3.64 23.03 -2.33
N SER A 159 -2.88 22.44 -3.26
CA SER A 159 -1.48 22.16 -3.05
C SER A 159 -0.61 23.42 -3.04
N ALA A 160 0.51 23.37 -2.32
CA ALA A 160 1.40 24.53 -2.18
C ALA A 160 2.11 24.90 -3.50
N ASN A 161 2.41 23.90 -4.35
CA ASN A 161 3.18 24.08 -5.57
C ASN A 161 2.36 23.90 -6.86
N GLY A 162 1.10 23.48 -6.74
CA GLY A 162 0.17 23.24 -7.85
C GLY A 162 0.36 21.91 -8.57
N THR A 163 -0.74 21.41 -9.12
CA THR A 163 -0.77 20.28 -10.05
C THR A 163 -0.69 20.75 -11.50
N PHE A 164 0.02 19.99 -12.33
CA PHE A 164 0.21 20.27 -13.74
C PHE A 164 -0.11 19.04 -14.59
N VAL A 165 -0.79 19.23 -15.71
CA VAL A 165 -1.06 18.18 -16.69
C VAL A 165 -0.51 18.63 -18.03
N ASP A 166 0.37 17.83 -18.62
CA ASP A 166 1.08 18.14 -19.88
C ASP A 166 1.79 19.50 -19.88
N GLY A 167 2.21 19.94 -18.69
CA GLY A 167 2.95 21.18 -18.46
C GLY A 167 2.08 22.39 -18.09
N GLU A 168 0.76 22.30 -18.21
CA GLU A 168 -0.16 23.37 -17.83
C GLU A 168 -0.64 23.20 -16.38
N ARG A 169 -0.66 24.29 -15.61
CA ARG A 169 -1.16 24.26 -14.23
C ARG A 169 -2.68 24.12 -14.24
N ILE A 170 -3.22 23.22 -13.44
CA ILE A 170 -4.65 22.96 -13.35
C ILE A 170 -5.16 23.12 -11.93
N GLN A 171 -6.44 23.44 -11.81
CA GLN A 171 -7.19 23.21 -10.59
C GLN A 171 -7.99 21.91 -10.71
N ARG A 172 -8.62 21.68 -11.86
CA ARG A 172 -9.28 20.44 -12.25
C ARG A 172 -9.13 20.23 -13.77
N ARG A 173 -8.89 19.01 -14.23
CA ARG A 173 -8.82 18.66 -15.66
C ARG A 173 -9.31 17.25 -15.94
N ARG A 174 -10.07 17.09 -17.03
CA ARG A 174 -10.48 15.80 -17.58
C ARG A 174 -9.30 15.11 -18.29
N LEU A 175 -9.16 13.81 -18.09
CA LEU A 175 -8.16 12.96 -18.71
C LEU A 175 -8.82 12.13 -19.81
N GLU A 176 -8.40 12.33 -21.06
CA GLU A 176 -9.01 11.70 -22.24
C GLU A 176 -8.17 10.55 -22.82
N GLY A 177 -6.95 10.35 -22.29
CA GLY A 177 -6.02 9.34 -22.77
C GLY A 177 -4.70 9.39 -22.01
N ALA A 178 -3.59 9.25 -22.75
CA ALA A 178 -2.25 9.35 -22.17
C ALA A 178 -1.91 10.80 -21.80
N ALA A 179 -1.58 11.06 -20.54
CA ALA A 179 -1.23 12.39 -20.04
C ALA A 179 -0.09 12.32 -19.01
N VAL A 180 0.71 13.37 -18.91
CA VAL A 180 1.76 13.48 -17.89
C VAL A 180 1.33 14.45 -16.80
N VAL A 181 1.07 13.92 -15.61
CA VAL A 181 0.73 14.69 -14.42
C VAL A 181 1.99 14.94 -13.59
N ARG A 182 2.20 16.17 -13.14
CA ARG A 182 3.24 16.57 -12.19
C ARG A 182 2.63 17.31 -11.02
N LEU A 183 3.17 17.06 -9.83
CA LEU A 183 2.74 17.71 -8.58
C LEU A 183 3.56 18.96 -8.23
N HIS A 184 4.52 19.31 -9.07
CA HIS A 184 5.15 20.63 -9.13
C HIS A 184 5.95 20.73 -10.43
N ARG A 185 6.39 21.93 -10.82
CA ARG A 185 7.07 22.17 -12.11
C ARG A 185 8.28 21.27 -12.38
N GLN A 186 9.01 20.86 -11.34
CA GLN A 186 10.20 20.01 -11.44
C GLN A 186 9.97 18.62 -10.81
N GLY A 187 8.72 18.27 -10.57
CA GLY A 187 8.36 17.16 -9.70
C GLY A 187 8.31 15.80 -10.35
N PRO A 188 8.04 14.78 -9.52
CA PRO A 188 7.82 13.43 -10.01
C PRO A 188 6.73 13.44 -11.08
N LYS A 189 6.99 12.69 -12.15
CA LYS A 189 6.07 12.51 -13.27
C LYS A 189 5.21 11.29 -13.01
N LEU A 190 3.90 11.48 -12.95
CA LEU A 190 2.93 10.41 -13.06
C LEU A 190 2.49 10.35 -14.51
N MET A 191 2.81 9.25 -15.20
CA MET A 191 2.32 8.99 -16.54
C MET A 191 1.01 8.24 -16.40
N VAL A 192 -0.05 8.86 -16.89
CA VAL A 192 -1.41 8.36 -16.79
C VAL A 192 -1.84 7.93 -18.18
N ASP A 193 -2.50 6.78 -18.29
CA ASP A 193 -3.06 6.22 -19.51
C ASP A 193 -4.50 5.79 -19.21
N VAL A 194 -5.46 6.64 -19.58
CA VAL A 194 -6.88 6.31 -19.50
C VAL A 194 -7.20 5.36 -20.65
N ARG A 195 -7.48 4.10 -20.32
CA ARG A 195 -7.97 3.15 -21.31
C ARG A 195 -9.48 3.11 -21.22
N THR A 196 -10.15 3.61 -22.24
CA THR A 196 -11.55 3.26 -22.49
C THR A 196 -11.59 1.75 -22.78
N PRO A 197 -12.24 0.93 -21.95
CA PRO A 197 -12.54 -0.44 -22.37
C PRO A 197 -13.42 -0.33 -23.62
N GLY A 198 -13.03 -1.01 -24.71
CA GLY A 198 -13.78 -1.01 -25.98
C GLY A 198 -13.01 -0.67 -27.26
N LEU A 199 -11.75 -0.25 -27.22
CA LEU A 199 -10.92 -0.09 -28.42
C LEU A 199 -9.91 -1.25 -28.55
N SER A 200 -10.43 -2.47 -28.71
CA SER A 200 -9.64 -3.59 -29.21
C SER A 200 -9.52 -3.48 -30.73
N ASP A 201 -8.31 -3.20 -31.21
CA ASP A 201 -7.68 -3.99 -32.28
C ASP A 201 -8.59 -4.35 -33.47
N SER A 202 -9.01 -3.35 -34.25
CA SER A 202 -9.82 -3.55 -35.47
C SER A 202 -9.30 -2.79 -36.70
N SER A 203 -8.07 -2.27 -36.66
CA SER A 203 -7.51 -1.49 -37.77
C SER A 203 -6.08 -1.91 -38.12
N ILE A 204 -5.87 -3.22 -38.28
CA ILE A 204 -4.85 -3.74 -39.18
C ILE A 204 -5.61 -4.51 -40.27
N GLY A 205 -5.97 -3.76 -41.31
CA GLY A 205 -6.32 -4.31 -42.61
C GLY A 205 -5.07 -4.50 -43.47
#